data_AF-A0A2E5G5T6-F1
#
_entry.id   AF-A0A2E5G5T6-F1
#
_cell.length_a   1.000
_cell.length_b   1.000
_cell.length_c   1.000
_cell.angle_alpha   90.00
_cell.angle_beta   90.00
_cell.angle_gamma   90.00
#
_symmetry.space_group_name_H-M   'P 1'
#
loop_
_entity.id
_entity.type
_entity.pdbx_description
1 polymer ?
#
loop_
_entity_poly.entity_id
_entity_poly.type
_entity_poly.pdbx_seq_one_letter_code
_entity_poly.pdbx_strand_id
1 'polypeptide(L)'
;MMIPTLLVGCNAGSKITILGVSSPNITIKSGFESGLYRFSDMNNITVMLYDGKLTKPDQALVIHTQWIPANASTPITSKATNATFRYINFFGGGNDKKNVAVYRGAGYLYPNSTPGQDRLNASVWQASLRITDSSKGLEEHFDQAQLHGNFTAEYDPGAMNQAMSQLRRRVGQMLGGPPYVRTDNQ
;
A
#
# COMPACT_ATOMS: atom_id res chain seq x y z
N MET A 1 -22.38 26.77 24.76
CA MET A 1 -22.37 25.44 24.13
C MET A 1 -21.93 25.65 22.68
N MET A 2 -20.66 25.35 22.35
CA MET A 2 -20.14 25.43 20.97
C MET A 2 -19.51 24.08 20.66
N ILE A 3 -20.10 23.38 19.70
CA ILE A 3 -19.54 22.16 19.11
C ILE A 3 -18.73 22.63 17.90
N PRO A 4 -17.40 22.47 17.87
CA PRO A 4 -16.64 22.76 16.67
C PRO A 4 -16.98 21.69 15.63
N THR A 5 -17.62 22.12 14.56
CA THR A 5 -17.80 21.33 13.33
C THR A 5 -16.42 21.11 12.72
N LEU A 6 -15.87 19.90 12.89
CA LEU A 6 -14.66 19.49 12.19
C LEU A 6 -14.94 19.49 10.68
N LEU A 7 -14.22 20.34 9.96
CA LEU A 7 -14.15 20.36 8.50
C LEU A 7 -13.79 18.96 8.00
N VAL A 8 -14.74 18.32 7.32
CA VAL A 8 -14.47 17.15 6.49
C VAL A 8 -13.70 17.68 5.27
N GLY A 9 -12.37 17.57 5.33
CA GLY A 9 -11.50 17.82 4.19
C GLY A 9 -11.88 16.89 3.05
N CYS A 10 -12.21 17.46 1.90
CA CYS A 10 -12.44 16.72 0.66
C CYS A 10 -11.13 16.01 0.27
N ASN A 11 -11.07 14.71 0.52
CA ASN A 11 -9.87 13.90 0.29
C ASN A 11 -9.53 13.86 -1.20
N ALA A 12 -8.24 14.05 -1.50
CA ALA A 12 -7.68 13.86 -2.84
C ALA A 12 -7.68 12.35 -3.16
N GLY A 13 -8.74 11.88 -3.81
CA GLY A 13 -8.92 10.45 -4.10
C GLY A 13 -7.82 9.88 -4.98
N SER A 14 -7.29 8.73 -4.60
CA SER A 14 -6.32 7.99 -5.40
C SER A 14 -7.04 7.16 -6.46
N LYS A 15 -6.58 7.23 -7.71
CA LYS A 15 -7.07 6.42 -8.83
C LYS A 15 -6.05 5.34 -9.13
N ILE A 16 -6.03 4.29 -8.33
CA ILE A 16 -5.22 3.09 -8.57
C ILE A 16 -6.11 1.97 -9.07
N THR A 17 -5.66 1.28 -10.11
CA THR A 17 -6.33 0.11 -10.66
C THR A 17 -5.46 -1.11 -10.43
N ILE A 18 -6.05 -2.17 -9.90
CA ILE A 18 -5.42 -3.48 -9.73
C ILE A 18 -6.17 -4.47 -10.64
N LEU A 19 -5.46 -4.98 -11.64
CA LEU A 19 -6.01 -5.91 -12.63
C LEU A 19 -5.40 -7.30 -12.42
N GLY A 20 -6.24 -8.32 -12.25
CA GLY A 20 -5.79 -9.71 -12.27
C GLY A 20 -5.29 -10.11 -13.66
N VAL A 21 -4.09 -10.67 -13.75
CA VAL A 21 -3.50 -11.08 -15.05
C VAL A 21 -4.09 -12.41 -15.51
N SER A 22 -4.26 -13.37 -14.60
CA SER A 22 -4.82 -14.69 -14.88
C SER A 22 -6.36 -14.72 -14.89
N SER A 23 -7.00 -13.69 -14.33
CA SER A 23 -8.47 -13.60 -14.17
C SER A 23 -8.96 -12.20 -14.54
N PRO A 24 -8.97 -11.83 -15.83
CA PRO A 24 -9.29 -10.46 -16.27
C PRO A 24 -10.71 -10.00 -15.90
N ASN A 25 -11.62 -10.95 -15.62
CA ASN A 25 -13.00 -10.66 -15.21
C ASN A 25 -13.13 -10.25 -13.74
N ILE A 26 -12.11 -10.51 -12.91
CA ILE A 26 -12.10 -10.05 -11.53
C ILE A 26 -11.24 -8.78 -11.53
N THR A 27 -11.89 -7.63 -11.43
CA THR A 27 -11.21 -6.33 -11.28
C THR A 27 -11.46 -5.84 -9.87
N ILE A 28 -10.41 -5.77 -9.05
CA ILE A 28 -10.50 -5.03 -7.79
C ILE A 28 -10.23 -3.57 -8.13
N LYS A 29 -11.31 -2.80 -8.29
CA LYS A 29 -11.20 -1.35 -8.38
C LYS A 29 -10.92 -0.82 -6.97
N SER A 30 -9.65 -0.81 -6.59
CA SER A 30 -9.20 -0.26 -5.30
C SER A 30 -9.18 1.27 -5.38
N GLY A 31 -10.29 1.90 -5.03
CA GLY A 31 -10.34 3.35 -4.80
C GLY A 31 -9.80 3.65 -3.41
N PHE A 32 -8.48 3.85 -3.26
CA PHE A 32 -7.95 4.31 -1.98
C PHE A 32 -8.42 5.74 -1.75
N GLU A 33 -9.27 5.92 -0.74
CA GLU A 33 -9.85 7.22 -0.39
C GLU A 33 -8.80 8.18 0.18
N SER A 34 -7.81 7.63 0.88
CA SER A 34 -6.84 8.41 1.64
C SER A 34 -5.42 7.87 1.49
N GLY A 35 -4.43 8.74 1.72
CA GLY A 35 -3.02 8.38 1.66
C GLY A 35 -2.20 9.16 2.66
N LEU A 36 -1.28 8.49 3.34
CA LEU A 36 -0.25 9.09 4.17
C LEU A 36 1.12 8.76 3.59
N TYR A 37 2.07 9.66 3.76
CA TYR A 37 3.45 9.34 3.47
C TYR A 37 4.41 9.91 4.51
N ARG A 38 5.56 9.26 4.60
CA ARG A 38 6.75 9.75 5.29
C ARG A 38 7.90 9.85 4.29
N PHE A 39 8.75 10.83 4.53
CA PHE A 39 9.92 11.12 3.72
C PHE A 39 11.11 11.23 4.66
N SER A 40 12.11 10.37 4.46
CA SER A 40 13.43 10.50 5.10
C SER A 40 14.41 11.15 4.14
N ASP A 41 14.45 10.65 2.91
CA ASP A 41 15.25 11.16 1.80
C ASP A 41 14.64 10.65 0.47
N MET A 42 15.24 11.01 -0.66
CA MET A 42 14.79 10.61 -2.00
C MET A 42 14.79 9.09 -2.25
N ASN A 43 15.53 8.34 -1.45
CA ASN A 43 15.65 6.90 -1.54
C ASN A 43 14.68 6.20 -0.59
N ASN A 44 14.27 6.89 0.48
CA ASN A 44 13.49 6.38 1.59
C ASN A 44 12.16 7.14 1.73
N ILE A 45 11.27 6.92 0.76
CA ILE A 45 9.88 7.35 0.79
C ILE A 45 9.03 6.13 1.13
N THR A 46 8.16 6.25 2.14
CA THR A 46 7.15 5.23 2.41
C THR A 46 5.77 5.88 2.31
N VAL A 47 4.91 5.30 1.48
CA VAL A 47 3.52 5.71 1.31
C VAL A 47 2.62 4.58 1.80
N MET A 48 1.53 4.93 2.46
CA MET A 48 0.41 4.04 2.74
C MET A 48 -0.85 4.67 2.18
N LEU A 49 -1.42 4.04 1.15
CA LEU A 49 -2.76 4.33 0.68
C LEU A 49 -3.73 3.38 1.35
N TYR A 50 -4.90 3.85 1.70
CA TYR A 50 -5.88 3.05 2.41
C TYR A 50 -7.31 3.46 2.08
N ASP A 51 -8.20 2.49 2.25
CA ASP A 51 -9.64 2.66 2.16
C ASP A 51 -10.27 2.38 3.53
N GLY A 52 -11.31 3.14 3.88
CA GLY A 52 -11.93 3.14 5.19
C GLY A 52 -11.08 3.82 6.29
N LYS A 53 -11.19 3.33 7.53
CA LYS A 53 -10.54 3.96 8.70
C LYS A 53 -9.04 3.67 8.72
N LEU A 54 -8.21 4.68 8.96
CA LEU A 54 -6.74 4.53 9.07
C LEU A 54 -6.30 3.42 10.03
N THR A 55 -7.01 3.25 11.15
CA THR A 55 -6.69 2.24 12.18
C THR A 55 -7.18 0.83 11.85
N LYS A 56 -8.15 0.71 10.94
CA LYS A 56 -8.77 -0.55 10.53
C LYS A 56 -9.17 -0.45 9.06
N PRO A 57 -8.20 -0.39 8.13
CA PRO A 57 -8.50 -0.18 6.73
C PRO A 57 -9.13 -1.42 6.11
N ASP A 58 -9.94 -1.22 5.09
CA ASP A 58 -10.53 -2.28 4.31
C ASP A 58 -9.56 -2.84 3.28
N GLN A 59 -8.76 -1.94 2.73
CA GLN A 59 -7.64 -2.22 1.85
C GLN A 59 -6.50 -1.29 2.19
N ALA A 60 -5.26 -1.77 2.04
CA ALA A 60 -4.08 -0.94 2.20
C ALA A 60 -3.05 -1.26 1.11
N LEU A 61 -2.46 -0.24 0.51
CA LEU A 61 -1.30 -0.35 -0.36
C LEU A 61 -0.13 0.38 0.30
N VAL A 62 0.89 -0.38 0.69
CA VAL A 62 2.15 0.17 1.16
C VAL A 62 3.13 0.19 0.01
N ILE A 63 3.68 1.37 -0.26
CA ILE A 63 4.69 1.61 -1.29
C ILE A 63 5.97 2.03 -0.58
N HIS A 64 7.08 1.39 -0.91
CA HIS A 64 8.38 1.76 -0.40
C HIS A 64 9.34 1.95 -1.57
N THR A 65 9.85 3.17 -1.72
CA THR A 65 10.86 3.45 -2.75
C THR A 65 12.17 2.81 -2.37
N GLN A 66 12.90 2.35 -3.37
CA GLN A 66 14.30 1.96 -3.25
C GLN A 66 15.03 2.67 -4.38
N TRP A 67 15.83 3.68 -4.06
CA TRP A 67 16.64 4.37 -5.06
C TRP A 67 18.08 4.49 -4.59
N ILE A 68 19.05 4.04 -5.41
CA ILE A 68 20.35 4.69 -5.69
C ILE A 68 20.83 4.10 -7.03
N PRO A 69 20.94 4.86 -8.12
CA PRO A 69 22.00 4.67 -9.08
C PRO A 69 23.03 5.77 -8.85
N ALA A 70 24.17 5.39 -8.30
CA ALA A 70 25.39 6.16 -8.46
C ALA A 70 25.83 5.93 -9.91
N ASN A 71 25.77 6.99 -10.72
CA ASN A 71 26.45 7.14 -12.01
C ASN A 71 26.65 5.84 -12.83
N ALA A 72 25.60 5.33 -13.47
CA ALA A 72 25.68 4.66 -14.78
C ALA A 72 24.30 4.16 -15.25
N SER A 73 24.00 4.46 -16.52
CA SER A 73 23.05 3.76 -17.41
C SER A 73 21.55 3.82 -17.12
N THR A 74 20.94 4.83 -17.76
CA THR A 74 19.57 4.89 -18.30
C THR A 74 18.42 4.46 -17.38
N PRO A 75 18.03 5.34 -16.44
CA PRO A 75 16.63 5.40 -16.03
C PRO A 75 15.75 5.59 -17.28
N ILE A 76 14.61 4.90 -17.37
CA ILE A 76 13.58 5.16 -18.42
C ILE A 76 13.21 6.66 -18.44
N THR A 77 13.27 7.31 -17.26
CA THR A 77 13.28 8.76 -17.09
C THR A 77 14.06 9.08 -15.82
N SER A 78 14.72 10.25 -15.74
CA SER A 78 15.47 10.70 -14.56
C SER A 78 14.63 10.85 -13.28
N LYS A 79 13.30 10.70 -13.37
CA LYS A 79 12.35 10.84 -12.26
C LYS A 79 11.72 9.51 -11.82
N ALA A 80 11.90 8.42 -12.57
CA ALA A 80 11.36 7.12 -12.20
C ALA A 80 12.16 6.52 -11.04
N THR A 81 11.52 6.08 -9.96
CA THR A 81 12.16 5.33 -8.88
C THR A 81 11.68 3.89 -8.87
N ASN A 82 12.57 2.94 -8.58
CA ASN A 82 12.14 1.58 -8.26
C ASN A 82 11.37 1.63 -6.93
N ALA A 83 10.31 0.84 -6.84
CA ALA A 83 9.52 0.72 -5.63
C ALA A 83 9.05 -0.72 -5.42
N THR A 84 8.95 -1.09 -4.14
CA THR A 84 8.27 -2.30 -3.71
C THR A 84 6.86 -1.96 -3.28
N PHE A 85 5.94 -2.88 -3.58
CA PHE A 85 4.53 -2.73 -3.33
C PHE A 85 4.07 -3.87 -2.45
N ARG A 86 3.28 -3.55 -1.43
CA ARG A 86 2.56 -4.51 -0.60
C ARG A 86 1.10 -4.10 -0.57
N TYR A 87 0.28 -4.82 -1.31
CA TYR A 87 -1.16 -4.66 -1.29
C TYR A 87 -1.78 -5.65 -0.32
N ILE A 88 -2.66 -5.17 0.55
CA ILE A 88 -3.32 -5.95 1.58
C ILE A 88 -4.82 -5.75 1.40
N ASN A 89 -5.53 -6.85 1.18
CA ASN A 89 -6.98 -6.84 1.06
C ASN A 89 -7.58 -7.64 2.22
N PHE A 90 -8.47 -7.00 2.99
CA PHE A 90 -9.19 -7.65 4.08
C PHE A 90 -10.59 -8.04 3.61
N PHE A 91 -10.94 -9.32 3.80
CA PHE A 91 -12.20 -9.91 3.39
C PHE A 91 -13.09 -10.29 4.58
N GLY A 92 -14.40 -10.30 4.33
CA GLY A 92 -15.45 -10.56 5.33
C GLY A 92 -16.47 -9.42 5.40
N GLY A 93 -17.67 -9.73 5.88
CA GLY A 93 -18.78 -8.78 5.95
C GLY A 93 -18.71 -7.84 7.16
N GLY A 94 -19.00 -6.55 6.93
CA GLY A 94 -19.17 -5.54 7.97
C GLY A 94 -17.90 -5.22 8.75
N ASN A 95 -18.04 -4.96 10.05
CA ASN A 95 -16.92 -4.61 10.93
C ASN A 95 -15.99 -5.79 11.23
N ASP A 96 -16.35 -7.03 10.89
CA ASP A 96 -15.63 -8.24 11.28
C ASP A 96 -15.00 -8.93 10.08
N LYS A 97 -14.12 -8.20 9.39
CA LYS A 97 -13.22 -8.79 8.41
C LYS A 97 -12.33 -9.82 9.09
N LYS A 98 -12.47 -11.07 8.69
CA LYS A 98 -11.82 -12.24 9.30
C LYS A 98 -10.67 -12.81 8.49
N ASN A 99 -10.65 -12.51 7.19
CA ASN A 99 -9.64 -13.03 6.26
C ASN A 99 -8.80 -11.89 5.68
N VAL A 100 -7.57 -12.21 5.31
CA VAL A 100 -6.65 -11.28 4.66
C VAL A 100 -5.92 -11.99 3.51
N ALA A 101 -5.68 -11.27 2.42
CA ALA A 101 -4.67 -11.62 1.43
C ALA A 101 -3.62 -10.52 1.35
N VAL A 102 -2.36 -10.93 1.30
CA VAL A 102 -1.20 -10.07 1.14
C VAL A 102 -0.56 -10.37 -0.19
N TYR A 103 -0.43 -9.33 -1.00
CA TYR A 103 0.22 -9.36 -2.29
C TYR A 103 1.48 -8.52 -2.22
N ARG A 104 2.56 -8.99 -2.82
CA ARG A 104 3.83 -8.27 -2.90
C ARG A 104 4.34 -8.24 -4.32
N GLY A 105 5.12 -7.21 -4.62
CA GLY A 105 5.95 -7.20 -5.81
C GLY A 105 6.64 -5.86 -6.01
N ALA A 106 6.96 -5.56 -7.24
CA ALA A 106 7.82 -4.43 -7.60
C ALA A 106 7.39 -3.79 -8.91
N GLY A 107 7.78 -2.53 -9.07
CA GLY A 107 7.52 -1.71 -10.24
C GLY A 107 8.13 -0.33 -10.06
N TYR A 108 7.53 0.65 -10.72
CA TYR A 108 8.05 2.01 -10.75
C TYR A 108 7.10 3.00 -10.08
N LEU A 109 7.68 3.92 -9.32
CA LEU A 109 7.02 5.08 -8.77
C LEU A 109 7.55 6.35 -9.45
N TYR A 110 6.64 7.23 -9.83
CA TYR A 110 6.94 8.50 -10.48
C TYR A 110 6.39 9.64 -9.61
N PRO A 111 7.22 10.28 -8.77
CA PRO A 111 6.80 11.48 -8.05
C PRO A 111 6.55 12.63 -9.03
N ASN A 112 5.31 13.13 -9.06
CA ASN A 112 4.87 14.28 -9.85
C ASN A 112 5.00 15.59 -9.07
N SER A 113 5.18 15.53 -7.75
CA SER A 113 5.55 16.65 -6.88
C SER A 113 6.86 16.36 -6.13
N THR A 114 7.49 17.41 -5.61
CA THR A 114 8.69 17.28 -4.78
C THR A 114 8.34 16.57 -3.47
N PRO A 115 8.97 15.44 -3.14
CA PRO A 115 8.78 14.77 -1.86
C PRO A 115 9.23 15.63 -0.66
N GLY A 116 8.63 15.41 0.51
CA GLY A 116 8.95 16.14 1.74
C GLY A 116 8.17 17.44 1.94
N GLN A 117 7.18 17.71 1.08
CA GLN A 117 6.21 18.80 1.20
C GLN A 117 4.91 18.32 1.87
N ASP A 118 3.92 19.18 2.07
CA ASP A 118 2.66 18.77 2.72
C ASP A 118 1.93 17.62 1.99
N ARG A 119 2.11 17.51 0.66
CA ARG A 119 1.49 16.47 -0.17
C ARG A 119 2.45 15.88 -1.20
N LEU A 120 2.36 14.57 -1.38
CA LEU A 120 3.01 13.83 -2.44
C LEU A 120 1.98 13.41 -3.49
N ASN A 121 2.15 13.91 -4.72
CA ASN A 121 1.43 13.41 -5.90
C ASN A 121 2.36 12.49 -6.65
N ALA A 122 1.93 11.27 -6.95
CA ALA A 122 2.76 10.32 -7.69
C ALA A 122 1.95 9.35 -8.53
N SER A 123 2.63 8.74 -9.50
CA SER A 123 2.08 7.72 -10.37
C SER A 123 2.79 6.39 -10.15
N VAL A 124 2.03 5.29 -10.16
CA VAL A 124 2.57 3.94 -10.16
C VAL A 124 2.42 3.33 -11.54
N TRP A 125 3.49 2.70 -12.02
CA TRP A 125 3.56 2.11 -13.35
C TRP A 125 4.13 0.70 -13.28
N GLN A 126 3.51 -0.19 -14.04
CA GLN A 126 3.97 -1.58 -14.27
C GLN A 126 4.32 -2.32 -12.97
N ALA A 127 3.58 -2.08 -11.89
CA ALA A 127 3.81 -2.79 -10.65
C ALA A 127 3.20 -4.19 -10.76
N SER A 128 4.06 -5.20 -10.79
CA SER A 128 3.62 -6.59 -10.72
C SER A 128 3.39 -6.97 -9.27
N LEU A 129 2.29 -7.67 -9.00
CA LEU A 129 1.93 -8.16 -7.68
C LEU A 129 1.67 -9.66 -7.77
N ARG A 130 2.09 -10.39 -6.75
CA ARG A 130 1.77 -11.81 -6.55
C ARG A 130 1.32 -12.01 -5.12
N ILE A 131 0.38 -12.93 -4.91
CA ILE A 131 0.00 -13.31 -3.56
C ILE A 131 1.21 -13.95 -2.85
N THR A 132 1.45 -13.55 -1.59
CA THR A 132 2.53 -14.11 -0.77
C THR A 132 2.01 -14.77 0.48
N ASP A 133 0.93 -14.25 1.05
CA ASP A 133 0.34 -14.75 2.27
C ASP A 133 -1.18 -14.61 2.19
N SER A 134 -1.93 -15.59 2.68
CA SER A 134 -3.38 -15.49 2.82
C SER A 134 -3.88 -16.24 4.04
N SER A 135 -5.05 -15.84 4.55
CA SER A 135 -5.78 -16.62 5.55
C SER A 135 -6.16 -17.98 4.96
N LYS A 136 -6.10 -19.01 5.79
CA LYS A 136 -6.43 -20.40 5.40
C LYS A 136 -7.88 -20.48 4.89
N GLY A 137 -8.06 -21.10 3.72
CA GLY A 137 -9.37 -21.29 3.09
C GLY A 137 -9.89 -20.07 2.31
N LEU A 138 -9.05 -19.07 2.05
CA LEU A 138 -9.42 -17.97 1.17
C LEU A 138 -9.35 -18.39 -0.30
N GLU A 139 -10.50 -18.68 -0.91
CA GLU A 139 -10.61 -19.09 -2.31
C GLU A 139 -10.59 -17.89 -3.27
N GLU A 140 -11.14 -16.75 -2.86
CA GLU A 140 -11.22 -15.55 -3.69
C GLU A 140 -9.95 -14.70 -3.61
N HIS A 141 -9.00 -15.00 -4.49
CA HIS A 141 -7.79 -14.20 -4.68
C HIS A 141 -7.27 -14.28 -6.11
N PHE A 142 -6.24 -13.48 -6.39
CA PHE A 142 -5.50 -13.56 -7.64
C PHE A 142 -4.11 -14.09 -7.38
N ASP A 143 -3.60 -14.96 -8.25
CA ASP A 143 -2.21 -15.39 -8.16
C ASP A 143 -1.26 -14.26 -8.58
N GLN A 144 -1.65 -13.53 -9.64
CA GLN A 144 -0.87 -12.43 -10.20
C GLN A 144 -1.76 -11.26 -10.61
N ALA A 145 -1.32 -10.05 -10.29
CA ALA A 145 -1.99 -8.81 -10.64
C ALA A 145 -1.01 -7.75 -11.14
N GLN A 146 -1.52 -6.79 -11.90
CA GLN A 146 -0.82 -5.56 -12.28
C GLN A 146 -1.47 -4.36 -11.62
N LEU A 147 -0.63 -3.47 -11.12
CA LEU A 147 -1.04 -2.24 -10.47
C LEU A 147 -0.51 -1.03 -11.26
N HIS A 148 -1.41 -0.10 -11.55
CA HIS A 148 -1.08 1.17 -12.19
C HIS A 148 -2.06 2.26 -11.75
N GLY A 149 -1.63 3.52 -11.81
CA GLY A 149 -2.51 4.65 -11.55
C GLY A 149 -1.81 5.82 -10.88
N ASN A 150 -2.60 6.74 -10.34
CA ASN A 150 -2.12 7.96 -9.69
C ASN A 150 -2.68 8.04 -8.27
N PHE A 151 -1.91 8.65 -7.37
CA PHE A 151 -2.35 8.87 -6.00
C PHE A 151 -1.85 10.20 -5.47
N THR A 152 -2.52 10.63 -4.40
CA THR A 152 -2.09 11.73 -3.55
C THR A 152 -1.99 11.22 -2.12
N ALA A 153 -0.92 11.59 -1.41
CA ALA A 153 -0.70 11.24 -0.02
C ALA A 153 -0.27 12.47 0.79
N GLU A 154 -0.70 12.56 2.04
CA GLU A 154 -0.41 13.68 2.94
C GLU A 154 0.80 13.37 3.82
N TYR A 155 1.63 14.38 4.06
CA TYR A 155 2.82 14.23 4.88
C TYR A 155 2.44 14.21 6.36
N ASP A 156 2.45 13.02 6.94
CA ASP A 156 2.26 12.85 8.38
C ASP A 156 3.07 11.63 8.86
N PRO A 157 4.36 11.83 9.19
CA PRO A 157 5.21 10.73 9.64
C PRO A 157 4.73 10.12 10.97
N GLY A 158 4.06 10.90 11.83
CA GLY A 158 3.53 10.45 13.11
C GLY A 158 2.38 9.47 12.92
N ALA A 159 1.34 9.89 12.20
CA ALA A 159 0.20 9.03 11.87
C ALA A 159 0.62 7.83 11.02
N MET A 160 1.57 8.00 10.09
CA MET A 160 2.10 6.91 9.27
C MET A 160 2.75 5.80 10.11
N ASN A 161 3.58 6.16 11.09
CA ASN A 161 4.22 5.17 11.96
C ASN A 161 3.19 4.39 12.80
N GLN A 162 2.19 5.09 13.35
CA GLN A 162 1.12 4.46 14.11
C GLN A 162 0.29 3.52 13.23
N ALA A 163 -0.14 3.98 12.05
CA ALA A 163 -0.92 3.21 11.10
C ALA A 163 -0.17 1.95 10.63
N MET A 164 1.11 2.07 10.29
CA MET A 164 1.95 0.94 9.88
C MET A 164 2.11 -0.11 10.99
N SER A 165 2.29 0.32 12.24
CA SER A 165 2.36 -0.58 13.40
C SER A 165 1.05 -1.35 13.59
N GLN A 166 -0.08 -0.65 13.53
CA GLN A 166 -1.40 -1.26 13.67
C GLN A 166 -1.72 -2.22 12.51
N LEU A 167 -1.42 -1.82 11.28
CA LEU A 167 -1.59 -2.66 10.09
C LEU A 167 -0.78 -3.95 10.21
N ARG A 168 0.51 -3.86 10.58
CA ARG A 168 1.38 -5.04 10.78
C ARG A 168 0.82 -5.99 11.84
N ARG A 169 0.40 -5.45 12.98
CA ARG A 169 -0.20 -6.25 14.07
C ARG A 169 -1.46 -6.96 13.60
N ARG A 170 -2.36 -6.26 12.89
CA ARG A 170 -3.62 -6.82 12.38
C ARG A 170 -3.38 -7.91 11.36
N VAL A 171 -2.52 -7.67 10.36
CA VAL A 171 -2.15 -8.68 9.36
C VAL A 171 -1.53 -9.90 10.04
N GLY A 172 -0.62 -9.69 10.99
CA GLY A 172 0.00 -10.76 11.76
C GLY A 172 -1.04 -11.61 12.50
N GLN A 173 -1.99 -10.99 13.20
CA GLN A 173 -3.06 -11.71 13.90
C GLN A 173 -3.92 -12.55 12.94
N MET A 174 -4.26 -12.02 11.77
CA MET A 174 -5.13 -12.69 10.79
C MET A 174 -4.43 -13.81 10.00
N LEU A 175 -3.10 -13.78 9.94
CA LEU A 175 -2.28 -14.85 9.37
C LEU A 175 -1.84 -15.91 10.40
N GLY A 176 -2.24 -15.76 11.68
CA GLY A 176 -1.93 -16.73 12.73
C GLY A 176 -0.65 -16.45 13.54
N GLY A 177 -0.14 -15.22 13.52
CA GLY A 177 1.04 -14.78 14.29
C GLY A 177 2.36 -14.93 13.52
N PRO A 178 3.47 -14.31 14.00
CA PRO A 178 4.77 -14.48 13.35
C PRO A 178 5.13 -15.97 13.35
N PRO A 179 5.73 -16.51 12.28
CA PRO A 179 6.33 -17.83 12.36
C PRO A 179 7.39 -17.73 13.46
N TYR A 180 7.12 -18.36 14.61
CA TYR A 180 8.20 -18.71 15.50
C TYR A 180 9.22 -19.44 14.64
N VAL A 181 10.48 -18.99 14.70
CA VAL A 181 11.61 -19.75 14.19
C VAL A 181 11.45 -21.14 14.76
N ARG A 182 11.04 -22.09 13.91
CA ARG A 182 11.14 -23.49 14.21
C ARG A 182 12.63 -23.77 14.23
N THR A 183 13.26 -23.61 15.40
CA THR A 183 14.55 -24.19 15.67
C THR A 183 14.34 -25.69 15.60
N ASP A 184 14.48 -26.24 14.40
CA ASP A 184 14.86 -27.64 14.22
C ASP A 184 16.29 -27.72 14.77
N ASN A 185 16.41 -27.98 16.07
CA ASN A 185 17.59 -28.63 16.61
C ASN A 185 17.18 -30.07 16.93
N GLN A 186 17.76 -30.97 16.15
CA GLN A 186 17.82 -32.40 16.38
C GLN A 186 18.35 -32.72 17.77
#